data_AF-A0A0F0KVW7-F1
#
_entry.id   AF-A0A0F0KVW7-F1
#
_cell.length_a   1.000
_cell.length_b   1.000
_cell.length_c   1.000
_cell.angle_alpha   90.00
_cell.angle_beta   90.00
_cell.angle_gamma   90.00
#
_symmetry.space_group_name_H-M   'P 1'
#
loop_
_entity.id
_entity.type
_entity.pdbx_description
1 polymer ?
#
loop_
_entity_poly.entity_id
_entity_poly.type
_entity_poly.pdbx_seq_one_letter_code
_entity_poly.pdbx_strand_id
1 'polypeptide(L)'
;MSVFTVDTEAVHAAHSATRATIERLQSESATLMSQLRQLQSTWSGTASNAFQNCAEQWQGAQVHVEQVLESIGTSLGSVATQYADADQYSASLFR
;
A
#
# COMPACT_ATOMS: atom_id res chain seq x y z
N MET A 1 29.90 -3.18 -24.41
CA MET A 1 28.77 -4.07 -24.08
C MET A 1 28.00 -3.43 -22.94
N SER A 2 26.86 -2.80 -23.24
CA SER A 2 26.03 -2.08 -22.26
C SER A 2 24.63 -2.67 -22.26
N VAL A 3 24.38 -3.73 -21.48
CA VAL A 3 23.02 -4.27 -21.38
C VAL A 3 22.85 -4.89 -19.98
N PHE A 4 21.77 -4.52 -19.31
CA PHE A 4 21.19 -5.01 -18.03
C PHE A 4 21.42 -4.27 -16.71
N THR A 5 22.44 -3.42 -16.53
CA THR A 5 22.62 -2.74 -15.22
C THR A 5 21.69 -1.54 -14.97
N VAL A 6 21.03 -1.00 -15.99
CA VAL A 6 20.36 0.31 -15.93
C VAL A 6 18.92 0.27 -15.38
N ASP A 7 18.25 -0.88 -15.30
CA ASP A 7 16.84 -0.92 -14.87
C ASP A 7 16.61 -1.51 -13.47
N THR A 8 17.55 -2.25 -12.89
CA THR A 8 17.35 -2.88 -11.57
C THR A 8 17.31 -1.85 -10.44
N GLU A 9 18.17 -0.83 -10.48
CA GLU A 9 18.16 0.27 -9.50
C GLU A 9 16.87 1.09 -9.59
N ALA A 10 16.39 1.36 -10.81
CA ALA A 10 15.13 2.06 -11.05
C ALA A 10 13.93 1.27 -10.52
N VAL A 11 13.89 -0.05 -10.73
CA VAL A 11 12.85 -0.94 -10.19
C VAL A 11 12.88 -0.99 -8.66
N HIS A 12 14.06 -1.08 -8.04
CA HIS A 12 14.18 -1.04 -6.57
C HIS A 12 13.76 0.31 -5.98
N ALA A 13 14.11 1.42 -6.63
CA ALA A 13 13.67 2.75 -6.23
C ALA A 13 12.15 2.90 -6.35
N ALA A 14 11.56 2.45 -7.46
CA ALA A 14 10.11 2.46 -7.68
C ALA A 14 9.36 1.57 -6.66
N HIS A 15 9.91 0.39 -6.35
CA HIS A 15 9.38 -0.49 -5.31
C HIS A 15 9.37 0.20 -3.94
N SER A 16 10.49 0.81 -3.56
CA SER A 16 10.64 1.52 -2.28
C SER A 16 9.70 2.72 -2.18
N ALA A 17 9.59 3.51 -3.24
CA ALA A 17 8.67 4.65 -3.32
C ALA A 17 7.19 4.22 -3.23
N THR A 18 6.84 3.10 -3.87
CA THR A 18 5.48 2.56 -3.81
C THR A 18 5.15 2.06 -2.41
N ARG A 19 6.09 1.37 -1.74
CA ARG A 19 5.91 0.92 -0.36
C ARG A 19 5.72 2.09 0.61
N ALA A 20 6.52 3.15 0.49
CA ALA A 20 6.33 4.36 1.29
C ALA A 20 4.97 5.02 1.06
N THR A 21 4.48 5.00 -0.18
CA THR A 21 3.13 5.49 -0.52
C THR A 21 2.03 4.65 0.13
N ILE A 22 2.18 3.31 0.11
CA ILE A 22 1.26 2.37 0.78
C ILE A 22 1.20 2.66 2.29
N GLU A 23 2.35 2.76 2.95
CA GLU A 23 2.43 3.04 4.39
C GLU A 23 1.74 4.38 4.74
N ARG A 24 1.93 5.42 3.91
CA ARG A 24 1.25 6.71 4.09
C ARG A 24 -0.26 6.60 3.94
N LEU A 25 -0.75 5.87 2.93
CA LEU A 25 -2.19 5.68 2.72
C LEU A 25 -2.85 4.93 3.89
N GLN A 26 -2.17 3.92 4.46
CA GLN A 26 -2.67 3.23 5.65
C GLN A 26 -2.76 4.18 6.86
N SER A 27 -1.74 5.01 7.07
CA SER A 27 -1.72 6.01 8.14
C SER A 27 -2.84 7.05 7.98
N GLU A 28 -3.04 7.56 6.77
CA GLU A 28 -4.11 8.52 6.46
C GLU A 28 -5.49 7.88 6.67
N SER A 29 -5.66 6.62 6.27
CA SER A 29 -6.91 5.87 6.47
C SER A 29 -7.25 5.68 7.95
N ALA A 30 -6.27 5.28 8.76
CA ALA A 30 -6.42 5.18 10.22
C ALA A 30 -6.73 6.52 10.88
N THR A 31 -6.10 7.60 10.39
CA THR A 31 -6.34 8.97 10.85
C THR A 31 -7.78 9.39 10.58
N LEU A 32 -8.29 9.14 9.37
CA LEU A 32 -9.68 9.45 9.01
C LEU A 32 -10.68 8.66 9.87
N MET A 33 -10.41 7.37 10.13
CA MET A 33 -11.25 6.57 11.03
C MET A 33 -11.31 7.17 12.45
N SER A 34 -10.16 7.61 12.99
CA SER A 34 -10.11 8.28 14.29
C SER A 34 -10.94 9.56 14.31
N GLN A 35 -10.85 10.39 13.27
CA GLN A 35 -11.61 11.63 13.14
C GLN A 35 -13.12 11.37 13.06
N LEU A 36 -13.55 10.37 12.30
CA LEU A 36 -14.95 9.98 12.19
C LEU A 36 -15.52 9.50 13.53
N ARG A 37 -14.76 8.70 14.29
CA ARG A 37 -15.15 8.26 15.64
C ARG A 37 -15.23 9.41 16.63
N GLN A 38 -14.28 10.34 16.57
CA GLN A 38 -14.33 11.53 17.41
C GLN A 38 -15.57 12.37 17.10
N LEU A 39 -15.87 12.57 15.82
CA LEU A 39 -17.06 13.31 15.38
C LEU A 39 -18.35 12.59 15.79
N GLN A 40 -18.41 11.25 15.69
CA GLN A 40 -19.53 10.46 16.20
C GLN A 40 -19.77 10.72 17.70
N SER A 41 -18.71 10.85 18.50
CA SER A 41 -18.83 11.09 19.95
C SER A 41 -19.38 12.48 20.31
N THR A 42 -19.29 13.46 19.39
CA THR A 42 -19.76 14.83 19.63
C THR A 42 -21.20 15.07 19.17
N TRP A 43 -21.73 14.23 18.29
CA TRP A 43 -23.10 14.35 17.78
C TRP A 43 -24.03 13.49 18.66
N SER A 44 -25.02 14.13 19.30
CA SER A 44 -26.06 13.45 20.07
C SER A 44 -27.43 13.56 19.39
N GLY A 45 -28.32 12.59 19.61
CA GLY A 45 -29.68 12.59 19.06
C GLY A 45 -29.79 11.89 17.70
N THR A 46 -30.83 12.18 16.93
CA THR A 46 -31.15 11.47 15.68
C THR A 46 -30.09 11.59 14.58
N ALA A 47 -29.28 12.65 14.61
CA ALA A 47 -28.15 12.83 13.69
C ALA A 47 -26.99 11.84 13.94
N SER A 48 -26.91 11.24 15.13
CA SER A 48 -25.88 10.24 15.48
C SER A 48 -25.99 9.00 14.58
N ASN A 49 -27.20 8.60 14.19
CA ASN A 49 -27.41 7.46 13.30
C ASN A 49 -26.81 7.69 11.91
N ALA A 50 -26.85 8.91 11.39
CA ALA A 50 -26.23 9.23 10.09
C ALA A 50 -24.70 9.13 10.16
N PHE A 51 -24.09 9.60 11.26
CA PHE A 51 -22.65 9.46 11.49
C PHE A 51 -22.22 8.02 11.73
N GLN A 52 -23.04 7.23 12.44
CA GLN A 52 -22.81 5.80 12.62
C GLN A 52 -22.72 5.08 11.26
N ASN A 53 -23.69 5.32 10.38
CA ASN A 53 -23.69 4.77 9.02
C ASN A 53 -22.48 5.24 8.20
N CYS A 54 -22.06 6.50 8.35
CA CYS A 54 -20.87 7.01 7.67
C CYS A 54 -19.59 6.31 8.17
N ALA A 55 -19.44 6.12 9.48
CA ALA A 55 -18.31 5.43 10.07
C ALA A 55 -18.25 3.94 9.67
N GLU A 56 -19.40 3.27 9.59
CA GLU A 56 -19.50 1.88 9.12
C GLU A 56 -19.14 1.74 7.64
N GLN A 57 -19.63 2.63 6.78
CA GLN A 57 -19.24 2.68 5.37
C GLN A 57 -17.74 2.91 5.20
N TRP A 58 -17.18 3.83 5.98
CA TRP A 58 -15.73 4.06 5.98
C TRP A 58 -14.95 2.83 6.46
N GLN A 59 -15.43 2.12 7.48
CA GLN A 59 -14.80 0.88 7.94
C GLN A 59 -14.74 -0.18 6.84
N GLY A 60 -15.82 -0.34 6.07
CA GLY A 60 -15.84 -1.23 4.91
C GLY A 60 -14.84 -0.79 3.83
N ALA A 61 -14.79 0.51 3.53
CA ALA A 61 -13.82 1.07 2.58
C ALA A 61 -12.37 0.88 3.04
N GLN A 62 -12.08 1.06 4.34
CA GLN A 62 -10.76 0.87 4.92
C GLN A 62 -10.26 -0.56 4.69
N VAL A 63 -11.09 -1.58 4.99
CA VAL A 63 -10.72 -2.99 4.77
C VAL A 63 -10.42 -3.25 3.29
N HIS A 64 -11.21 -2.67 2.38
CA HIS A 64 -10.96 -2.81 0.95
C HIS A 64 -9.64 -2.15 0.53
N VAL A 65 -9.34 -0.96 1.03
CA VAL A 65 -8.07 -0.27 0.79
C VAL A 65 -6.90 -1.12 1.30
N GLU A 66 -6.97 -1.65 2.52
CA GLU A 66 -5.94 -2.52 3.08
C GLU A 66 -5.68 -3.76 2.20
N GLN A 67 -6.74 -4.42 1.72
CA GLN A 67 -6.63 -5.57 0.82
C GLN A 67 -5.96 -5.22 -0.52
N VAL A 68 -6.34 -4.08 -1.12
CA VAL A 68 -5.74 -3.62 -2.38
C VAL A 68 -4.26 -3.30 -2.18
N LEU A 69 -3.90 -2.62 -1.09
CA LEU A 69 -2.52 -2.28 -0.77
C LEU A 69 -1.66 -3.52 -0.48
N GLU A 70 -2.20 -4.53 0.20
CA GLU A 70 -1.53 -5.82 0.42
C GLU A 70 -1.27 -6.57 -0.90
N SER A 71 -2.26 -6.58 -1.80
CA SER A 71 -2.14 -7.19 -3.13
C SER A 71 -1.05 -6.50 -3.97
N ILE A 72 -1.00 -5.17 -3.94
CA ILE A 72 0.06 -4.39 -4.59
C ILE A 72 1.42 -4.72 -3.99
N GLY A 73 1.54 -4.74 -2.66
CA GLY A 73 2.78 -5.06 -1.97
C GLY A 73 3.31 -6.46 -2.32
N THR A 74 2.42 -7.46 -2.37
CA THR A 74 2.77 -8.84 -2.74
C THR A 74 3.24 -8.94 -4.19
N SER A 75 2.55 -8.25 -5.11
CA SER A 75 2.91 -8.23 -6.53
C SER A 75 4.28 -7.59 -6.75
N LEU A 76 4.53 -6.47 -6.07
CA LEU A 76 5.81 -5.75 -6.11
C LEU A 76 6.97 -6.57 -5.53
N GLY A 77 6.75 -7.25 -4.39
CA GLY A 77 7.76 -8.13 -3.81
C GLY A 77 8.11 -9.32 -4.69
N SER A 78 7.11 -9.88 -5.38
CA SER A 78 7.30 -10.98 -6.35
C SER A 78 8.16 -10.52 -7.54
N VAL A 79 7.87 -9.34 -8.09
CA VAL A 79 8.66 -8.74 -9.17
C VAL A 79 10.10 -8.48 -8.73
N ALA A 80 10.32 -7.89 -7.55
CA ALA A 80 11.67 -7.62 -7.04
C ALA A 80 12.50 -8.90 -6.87
N THR A 81 11.88 -9.99 -6.41
CA THR A 81 12.53 -11.31 -6.24
C THR A 81 12.92 -11.89 -7.60
N GLN A 82 12.00 -11.87 -8.56
CA GLN A 82 12.22 -12.43 -9.89
C GLN A 82 13.33 -11.70 -10.67
N TYR A 83 13.45 -10.39 -10.48
CA TYR A 83 14.57 -9.62 -11.06
C TYR A 83 15.91 -9.98 -10.42
N ALA A 84 15.96 -10.13 -9.08
CA ALA A 84 17.19 -10.53 -8.39
C ALA A 84 17.69 -11.92 -8.83
N ASP A 85 16.77 -12.88 -9.00
CA ASP A 85 17.09 -14.23 -9.49
C ASP A 85 17.61 -14.20 -10.95
N ALA A 86 16.98 -13.39 -11.82
CA ALA A 86 17.39 -13.25 -13.21
C ALA A 86 18.80 -12.64 -13.37
N ASP A 87 19.15 -11.69 -12.50
CA ASP A 87 20.48 -11.05 -12.48
C ASP A 87 21.56 -12.04 -12.01
N GLN A 88 21.29 -12.78 -10.93
CA GLN A 88 22.20 -13.84 -10.45
C GLN A 88 22.41 -14.94 -11.49
N TYR A 89 21.35 -15.38 -12.17
CA TYR A 89 21.44 -16.36 -13.24
C TYR A 89 22.30 -15.84 -14.39
N SER A 90 22.06 -14.62 -14.84
CA SER A 90 22.86 -13.99 -15.91
C SER A 90 24.33 -13.88 -15.52
N ALA A 91 24.64 -13.44 -14.29
CA ALA A 91 26.02 -13.40 -13.79
C ALA A 91 26.69 -14.79 -13.76
N SER A 92 25.92 -15.84 -13.48
CA SER A 92 26.43 -17.22 -13.49
C SER A 92 26.77 -17.75 -14.89
N LEU A 93 26.19 -17.20 -15.96
CA LEU A 93 26.47 -17.59 -17.35
C LEU A 93 27.77 -17.00 -17.89
N PHE A 94 28.26 -15.92 -17.28
CA PHE A 94 29.51 -15.25 -17.68
C PHE A 94 30.74 -15.69 -16.86
N ARG A 95 30.61 -16.73 -16.02
CA ARG A 95 31.72 -17.29 -15.23
C ARG A 95 32.40 -18.48 -15.91
#